data_AF-A0AAV4IXH2-F1
#
_entry.id   AF-A0AAV4IXH2-F1
#
_cell.length_a   1.000
_cell.length_b   1.000
_cell.length_c   1.000
_cell.angle_alpha   90.00
_cell.angle_beta   90.00
_cell.angle_gamma   90.00
#
_symmetry.space_group_name_H-M   'P 1'
#
loop_
_entity.id
_entity.type
_entity.pdbx_description
1 polymer ?
#
loop_
_entity_poly.entity_id
_entity_poly.type
_entity_poly.pdbx_seq_one_letter_code
_entity_poly.pdbx_strand_id
1 'polypeptide(L)'
;MRTIGICLKSTPTQWLPTISSIASVHIRRKNATQKIIKRIEDMADNIPLKQIYKEASTARRLRSRNPFNYAKIKNSNATEEWRKDWENNIPLGGSIITNPTQPLPGFTILKRKHWVITKRLRTRHAETAYMMHKWKLKGSPMCQRCSKAPETTDHIVLNCPGTK
;
A
#
# COMPACT_ATOMS: atom_id res chain seq x y z
N MET A 1 -24.45 15.51 18.57
CA MET A 1 -24.72 14.36 17.67
C MET A 1 -23.43 14.03 16.92
N ARG A 2 -22.70 12.97 17.31
CA ARG A 2 -21.48 12.54 16.60
C ARG A 2 -21.94 11.88 15.30
N THR A 3 -21.77 12.56 14.16
CA THR A 3 -21.81 11.92 12.85
C THR A 3 -20.75 10.81 12.87
N ILE A 4 -21.19 9.56 12.99
CA ILE A 4 -20.30 8.41 12.77
C ILE A 4 -19.84 8.58 11.33
N GLY A 5 -18.57 8.97 11.17
CA GLY A 5 -18.00 9.38 9.89
C GLY A 5 -18.39 8.37 8.83
N ILE A 6 -19.24 8.81 7.90
CA ILE A 6 -19.79 8.03 6.81
C ILE A 6 -18.66 7.24 6.15
N CYS A 7 -18.97 6.01 5.74
CA CYS A 7 -18.16 5.07 4.97
C CYS A 7 -17.52 5.70 3.72
N LEU A 8 -16.57 6.61 3.91
CA LEU A 8 -15.59 6.97 2.92
C LEU A 8 -14.87 5.69 2.53
N LYS A 9 -14.78 5.45 1.21
CA LYS A 9 -14.03 4.32 0.68
C LYS A 9 -12.68 4.25 1.39
N SER A 10 -12.36 3.08 1.93
CA SER A 10 -11.07 2.83 2.55
C SER A 10 -9.94 3.20 1.59
N THR A 11 -8.79 3.60 2.14
CA THR A 11 -7.60 3.84 1.32
C THR A 11 -7.31 2.59 0.48
N PRO A 12 -7.11 2.72 -0.84
CA PRO A 12 -6.84 1.58 -1.70
C PRO A 12 -5.67 0.75 -1.18
N THR A 13 -5.82 -0.57 -1.22
CA THR A 13 -4.80 -1.50 -0.73
C THR A 13 -3.46 -1.34 -1.46
N GLN A 14 -3.50 -0.92 -2.73
CA GLN A 14 -2.32 -0.60 -3.55
C GLN A 14 -1.43 0.50 -2.94
N TRP A 15 -2.03 1.46 -2.23
CA TRP A 15 -1.30 2.57 -1.57
C TRP A 15 -0.73 2.20 -0.21
N LEU A 16 -1.19 1.10 0.40
CA LEU A 16 -0.82 0.74 1.76
C LEU A 16 0.70 0.56 1.95
N PRO A 17 1.43 -0.13 1.04
CA PRO A 17 2.88 -0.31 1.19
C PRO A 17 3.65 1.01 1.25
N THR A 18 3.41 1.89 0.29
CA THR A 18 4.12 3.19 0.20
C THR A 18 3.77 4.13 1.34
N ILE A 19 2.50 4.18 1.74
CA ILE A 19 2.05 5.02 2.85
C ILE A 19 2.62 4.56 4.20
N SER A 20 2.75 3.25 4.38
CA SER A 20 3.30 2.66 5.62
C SER A 20 4.83 2.57 5.59
N SER A 21 5.47 2.97 4.48
CA SER A 21 6.91 2.82 4.26
C SER A 21 7.40 1.37 4.43
N ILE A 22 6.56 0.41 4.02
CA ILE A 22 6.81 -1.03 4.16
C ILE A 22 6.50 -1.72 2.82
N ALA A 23 7.35 -2.64 2.37
CA ALA A 23 7.12 -3.39 1.14
C ALA A 23 5.79 -4.17 1.13
N SER A 24 5.27 -4.45 -0.07
CA SER A 24 4.02 -5.19 -0.22
C SER A 24 4.10 -6.59 0.41
N VAL A 25 2.94 -7.10 0.85
CA VAL A 25 2.86 -8.31 1.69
C VAL A 25 3.51 -9.51 1.02
N HIS A 26 3.32 -9.68 -0.29
CA HIS A 26 3.87 -10.80 -1.03
C HIS A 26 5.40 -10.75 -1.12
N ILE A 27 5.98 -9.55 -1.34
CA ILE A 27 7.44 -9.33 -1.34
C ILE A 27 8.03 -9.63 0.04
N ARG A 28 7.39 -9.15 1.11
CA ARG A 28 7.84 -9.44 2.48
C ARG A 28 7.82 -10.92 2.81
N ARG A 29 6.76 -11.62 2.43
CA ARG A 29 6.64 -13.08 2.61
C ARG A 29 7.74 -13.80 1.85
N LYS A 30 7.95 -13.45 0.57
CA LYS A 30 9.01 -14.01 -0.27
C LYS A 30 10.39 -13.85 0.35
N ASN A 31 10.74 -12.65 0.81
CA ASN A 31 12.02 -12.38 1.47
C ASN A 31 12.19 -13.13 2.80
N ALA A 32 11.14 -13.21 3.61
CA ALA A 32 11.18 -13.97 4.86
C ALA A 32 11.42 -15.46 4.59
N THR A 33 10.73 -16.02 3.60
CA THR A 33 10.91 -17.40 3.16
C THR A 33 12.33 -17.66 2.65
N GLN A 34 12.89 -16.78 1.81
CA GLN A 34 14.29 -16.89 1.36
C GLN A 34 15.28 -16.89 2.52
N LYS A 35 15.09 -16.00 3.50
CA LYS A 35 15.96 -15.95 4.69
C LYS A 35 15.90 -17.24 5.50
N ILE A 36 14.72 -17.85 5.62
CA ILE A 36 14.56 -19.14 6.31
C ILE A 36 15.23 -20.26 5.52
N ILE A 37 15.00 -20.34 4.21
CA ILE A 37 15.60 -21.35 3.33
C ILE A 37 17.11 -21.26 3.38
N LYS A 38 17.67 -20.05 3.22
CA LYS A 38 19.12 -19.84 3.27
C LYS A 38 19.70 -20.28 4.61
N ARG A 39 19.05 -19.96 5.73
CA ARG A 39 19.47 -20.46 7.06
C ARG A 39 19.48 -21.97 7.13
N ILE A 40 18.51 -22.66 6.52
CA ILE A 40 18.46 -24.13 6.50
C ILE A 40 19.54 -24.70 5.58
N GLU A 41 19.84 -24.04 4.47
CA GLU A 41 20.92 -24.45 3.54
C GLU A 41 22.31 -24.30 4.19
N ASP A 42 22.51 -23.22 4.95
CA ASP A 42 23.76 -22.91 5.67
C ASP A 42 23.97 -23.80 6.92
N MET A 43 22.95 -24.52 7.38
CA MET A 43 23.05 -25.45 8.53
C MET A 43 23.86 -26.71 8.19
N ALA A 44 24.43 -27.36 9.21
CA ALA A 44 25.08 -28.66 9.07
C ALA A 44 24.09 -29.75 8.61
N ASP A 45 24.56 -30.74 7.84
CA ASP A 45 23.73 -31.79 7.26
C ASP A 45 23.13 -32.77 8.28
N ASN A 46 23.69 -32.83 9.48
CA ASN A 46 23.20 -33.67 10.58
C ASN A 46 21.99 -33.07 11.33
N ILE A 47 21.56 -31.84 11.00
CA ILE A 47 20.43 -31.20 11.66
C ILE A 47 19.12 -31.75 11.07
N PRO A 48 18.19 -32.26 11.90
CA PRO A 48 16.93 -32.85 11.42
C PRO A 48 16.13 -31.91 10.51
N LEU A 49 16.17 -30.61 10.77
CA LEU A 49 15.47 -29.61 9.96
C LEU A 49 15.96 -29.57 8.50
N LYS A 50 17.27 -29.74 8.26
CA LYS A 50 17.84 -29.74 6.91
C LYS A 50 17.50 -31.03 6.16
N GLN A 51 17.47 -32.15 6.88
CA GLN A 51 17.00 -33.43 6.33
C GLN A 51 15.52 -33.35 5.93
N ILE A 52 14.65 -32.85 6.82
CA ILE A 52 13.23 -32.63 6.53
C ILE A 52 13.05 -31.73 5.31
N TYR A 53 13.86 -30.67 5.18
CA TYR A 53 13.79 -29.77 4.02
C TYR A 53 14.19 -30.46 2.70
N LYS A 54 15.25 -31.28 2.71
CA LYS A 54 15.69 -32.06 1.53
C LYS A 54 14.65 -33.11 1.11
N GLU A 55 14.02 -33.75 2.09
CA GLU A 55 12.99 -34.79 1.89
C GLU A 55 11.60 -34.19 1.59
N ALA A 56 11.41 -32.89 1.83
CA ALA A 56 10.12 -32.24 1.64
C ALA A 56 9.70 -32.31 0.17
N SER A 57 8.57 -32.98 -0.07
CA SER A 57 8.00 -33.12 -1.41
C SER A 57 7.81 -31.78 -2.11
N THR A 58 8.36 -31.67 -3.31
CA THR A 58 8.09 -30.57 -4.25
C THR A 58 6.75 -30.75 -4.96
N ALA A 59 6.02 -31.84 -4.71
CA ALA A 59 4.70 -32.05 -5.29
C ALA A 59 3.64 -31.22 -4.55
N ARG A 60 2.78 -30.53 -5.30
CA ARG A 60 1.63 -29.82 -4.71
C ARG A 60 0.56 -30.85 -4.36
N ARG A 61 0.31 -31.05 -3.06
CA ARG A 61 -0.85 -31.84 -2.61
C ARG A 61 -2.18 -31.27 -3.12
N LEU A 62 -2.29 -29.93 -3.18
CA LEU A 62 -3.47 -29.22 -3.68
C LEU A 62 -3.02 -28.14 -4.68
N ARG A 63 -3.72 -28.05 -5.82
CA ARG A 63 -3.43 -27.06 -6.87
C ARG A 63 -3.49 -25.62 -6.36
N SER A 64 -4.33 -25.33 -5.37
CA SER A 64 -4.46 -24.00 -4.75
C SER A 64 -3.30 -23.63 -3.81
N ARG A 65 -2.63 -24.62 -3.20
CA ARG A 65 -1.54 -24.36 -2.24
C ARG A 65 -0.23 -24.18 -2.98
N ASN A 66 0.55 -23.17 -2.60
CA ASN A 66 1.88 -22.94 -3.13
C ASN A 66 2.89 -23.04 -1.97
N PRO A 67 3.34 -24.24 -1.60
CA PRO A 67 4.22 -24.41 -0.46
C PRO A 67 5.60 -23.77 -0.77
N PHE A 68 6.31 -23.35 0.28
CA PHE A 68 7.53 -22.55 0.14
C PHE A 68 8.67 -23.27 -0.59
N ASN A 69 8.65 -24.61 -0.59
CA ASN A 69 9.61 -25.49 -1.26
C ASN A 69 9.22 -25.83 -2.72
N TYR A 70 8.05 -25.39 -3.21
CA TYR A 70 7.59 -25.70 -4.56
C TYR A 70 8.37 -24.98 -5.66
N ALA A 71 8.61 -23.68 -5.47
CA ALA A 71 9.35 -22.86 -6.41
C ALA A 71 10.68 -22.44 -5.78
N LYS A 72 11.79 -22.67 -6.49
CA LYS A 72 13.09 -22.11 -6.08
C LYS A 72 12.98 -20.59 -6.10
N ILE A 73 12.91 -19.99 -4.92
CA ILE A 73 12.82 -18.55 -4.78
C ILE A 73 14.22 -17.98 -5.04
N LYS A 74 14.45 -17.44 -6.25
CA LYS A 74 15.71 -16.76 -6.57
C LYS A 74 15.98 -15.66 -5.56
N ASN A 75 17.21 -15.56 -5.06
CA ASN A 75 17.64 -14.48 -4.18
C ASN A 75 17.45 -13.15 -4.92
N SER A 76 16.64 -12.26 -4.36
CA SER A 76 16.24 -11.03 -5.02
C SER A 76 16.24 -9.89 -4.03
N ASN A 77 16.63 -8.71 -4.50
CA ASN A 77 16.64 -7.54 -3.65
C ASN A 77 15.19 -7.06 -3.40
N ALA A 78 14.75 -7.16 -2.15
CA ALA A 78 13.43 -6.75 -1.68
C ALA A 78 13.01 -5.35 -2.14
N THR A 79 13.96 -4.40 -2.12
CA THR A 79 13.68 -3.00 -2.47
C THR A 79 13.47 -2.82 -3.96
N GLU A 80 14.22 -3.57 -4.78
CA GLU A 80 14.11 -3.56 -6.23
C GLU A 80 12.80 -4.20 -6.70
N GLU A 81 12.43 -5.34 -6.10
CA GLU A 81 11.14 -5.96 -6.36
C GLU A 81 9.99 -5.04 -5.99
N TRP A 82 10.12 -4.30 -4.88
CA TRP A 82 9.09 -3.36 -4.45
C TRP A 82 8.97 -2.16 -5.39
N ARG A 83 10.09 -1.62 -5.87
CA ARG A 83 10.07 -0.56 -6.88
C ARG A 83 9.36 -1.03 -8.15
N LYS A 84 9.70 -2.21 -8.65
CA LYS A 84 9.06 -2.80 -9.84
C LYS A 84 7.56 -3.07 -9.63
N ASP A 85 7.18 -3.60 -8.47
CA ASP A 85 5.77 -3.84 -8.12
C ASP A 85 4.96 -2.54 -8.11
N TRP A 86 5.55 -1.45 -7.60
CA TRP A 86 4.93 -0.12 -7.62
C TRP A 86 4.79 0.44 -9.04
N GLU A 87 5.85 0.37 -9.86
CA GLU A 87 5.85 0.85 -11.24
C GLU A 87 4.85 0.09 -12.13
N ASN A 88 4.71 -1.21 -11.92
CA ASN A 88 3.76 -2.03 -12.67
C ASN A 88 2.29 -1.79 -12.24
N ASN A 89 2.07 -1.37 -10.99
CA ASN A 89 0.74 -1.23 -10.39
C ASN A 89 0.51 0.16 -9.81
N ILE A 90 0.86 1.23 -10.55
CA ILE A 90 0.72 2.61 -10.06
C ILE A 90 -0.75 2.93 -9.80
N PRO A 91 -1.16 3.19 -8.54
CA PRO A 91 -2.54 3.54 -8.24
C PRO A 91 -2.85 4.99 -8.65
N LEU A 92 -4.13 5.35 -8.65
CA LEU A 92 -4.56 6.73 -8.92
C LEU A 92 -3.86 7.72 -7.96
N GLY A 93 -3.22 8.75 -8.52
CA GLY A 93 -2.42 9.74 -7.77
C GLY A 93 -1.02 9.25 -7.38
N GLY A 94 -0.67 8.01 -7.71
CA GLY A 94 0.63 7.41 -7.38
C GLY A 94 1.81 8.03 -8.12
N SER A 95 1.56 8.73 -9.24
CA SER A 95 2.57 9.47 -10.01
C SER A 95 3.25 10.58 -9.21
N ILE A 96 2.69 11.00 -8.07
CA ILE A 96 3.29 11.98 -7.16
C ILE A 96 4.49 11.37 -6.41
N ILE A 97 4.55 10.03 -6.30
CA ILE A 97 5.64 9.32 -5.63
C ILE A 97 6.75 9.05 -6.64
N THR A 98 7.91 9.67 -6.42
CA THR A 98 9.14 9.42 -7.19
C THR A 98 9.85 8.14 -6.75
N ASN A 99 9.94 7.90 -5.44
CA ASN A 99 10.56 6.70 -4.89
C ASN A 99 9.64 6.04 -3.85
N PRO A 100 9.07 4.84 -4.14
CA PRO A 100 8.16 4.16 -3.23
C PRO A 100 8.85 3.56 -1.99
N THR A 101 10.18 3.40 -2.01
CA THR A 101 10.91 2.75 -0.90
C THR A 101 11.27 3.71 0.23
N GLN A 102 11.15 5.02 0.00
CA GLN A 102 11.43 6.04 1.00
C GLN A 102 10.15 6.45 1.76
N PRO A 103 10.27 6.80 3.04
CA PRO A 103 9.14 7.33 3.80
C PRO A 103 8.65 8.63 3.17
N LEU A 104 7.34 8.73 2.97
CA LEU A 104 6.75 9.94 2.39
C LEU A 104 6.96 11.16 3.30
N PRO A 105 7.02 12.37 2.73
CA PRO A 105 7.15 13.60 3.50
C PRO A 105 6.08 13.70 4.59
N GLY A 106 6.50 14.01 5.81
CA GLY A 106 5.63 14.13 6.98
C GLY A 106 5.31 12.81 7.70
N PHE A 107 5.90 11.67 7.30
CA PHE A 107 5.69 10.38 7.97
C PHE A 107 6.08 10.40 9.46
N THR A 108 7.21 11.02 9.80
CA THR A 108 7.70 11.16 11.19
C THR A 108 7.33 12.49 11.83
N ILE A 109 7.19 13.56 11.04
CA ILE A 109 7.06 14.94 11.55
C ILE A 109 5.60 15.32 11.88
N LEU A 110 4.62 14.81 11.12
CA LEU A 110 3.23 15.24 11.27
C LEU A 110 2.53 14.54 12.45
N LYS A 111 1.78 15.31 13.24
CA LYS A 111 0.81 14.75 14.20
C LYS A 111 -0.16 13.82 13.46
N ARG A 112 -0.58 12.74 14.14
CA ARG A 112 -1.45 11.68 13.57
C ARG A 112 -2.65 12.23 12.77
N LYS A 113 -3.35 13.25 13.28
CA LYS A 113 -4.51 13.87 12.61
C LYS A 113 -4.14 14.43 11.24
N HIS A 114 -3.08 15.24 11.16
CA HIS A 114 -2.60 15.83 9.90
C HIS A 114 -2.09 14.74 8.96
N TRP A 115 -1.33 13.77 9.47
CA TRP A 115 -0.87 12.63 8.68
C TRP A 115 -2.02 11.86 8.01
N VAL A 116 -3.12 11.61 8.73
CA VAL A 116 -4.30 10.93 8.18
C VAL A 116 -4.95 11.74 7.06
N ILE A 117 -5.11 13.06 7.25
CA ILE A 117 -5.69 13.95 6.24
C ILE A 117 -4.82 13.98 4.98
N THR A 118 -3.51 14.18 5.13
CA THR A 118 -2.57 14.21 4.00
C THR A 118 -2.59 12.91 3.21
N LYS A 119 -2.66 11.74 3.88
CA LYS A 119 -2.79 10.44 3.20
C LYS A 119 -4.08 10.33 2.39
N ARG A 120 -5.20 10.78 2.94
CA ARG A 120 -6.49 10.77 2.24
C ARG A 120 -6.46 11.68 1.01
N LEU A 121 -5.78 12.82 1.09
CA LEU A 121 -5.58 13.72 -0.05
C LEU A 121 -4.71 13.08 -1.13
N ARG A 122 -3.55 12.51 -0.76
CA ARG A 122 -2.64 11.81 -1.71
C ARG A 122 -3.33 10.68 -2.46
N THR A 123 -4.14 9.91 -1.75
CA THR A 123 -4.89 8.79 -2.33
C THR A 123 -6.12 9.23 -3.10
N ARG A 124 -6.51 10.51 -3.06
CA ARG A 124 -7.79 11.02 -3.60
C ARG A 124 -9.04 10.42 -2.94
N HIS A 125 -8.90 9.96 -1.69
CA HIS A 125 -9.97 9.38 -0.86
C HIS A 125 -10.32 10.27 0.33
N ALA A 126 -10.24 11.60 0.16
CA ALA A 126 -10.61 12.55 1.21
C ALA A 126 -12.13 12.78 1.28
N GLU A 127 -12.55 13.27 2.43
CA GLU A 127 -13.90 13.78 2.65
C GLU A 127 -14.02 15.12 1.93
N THR A 128 -14.53 15.11 0.71
CA THR A 128 -14.76 16.33 -0.07
C THR A 128 -16.25 16.54 -0.30
N ALA A 129 -16.68 17.78 -0.61
CA ALA A 129 -18.11 18.03 -0.90
C ALA A 129 -18.63 17.19 -2.06
N TYR A 130 -17.82 16.93 -3.08
CA TYR A 130 -18.18 16.00 -4.15
C TYR A 130 -18.48 14.59 -3.62
N MET A 131 -17.62 14.04 -2.75
CA MET A 131 -17.85 12.73 -2.15
C MET A 131 -19.08 12.73 -1.24
N MET A 132 -19.26 13.75 -0.39
CA MET A 132 -20.43 13.87 0.48
C MET A 132 -21.75 13.97 -0.30
N HIS A 133 -21.75 14.73 -1.40
CA HIS A 133 -22.90 14.84 -2.31
C HIS A 133 -23.20 13.51 -3.02
N LYS A 134 -22.16 12.79 -3.47
CA LYS A 134 -22.30 11.45 -4.06
C LYS A 134 -23.02 10.47 -3.12
N TRP A 135 -22.82 10.63 -1.81
CA TRP A 135 -23.50 9.85 -0.77
C TRP A 135 -24.81 10.47 -0.27
N LYS A 136 -25.31 11.55 -0.92
CA LYS A 136 -26.54 12.28 -0.56
C LYS A 136 -26.55 12.92 0.83
N LEU A 137 -25.37 13.23 1.38
CA LEU A 137 -25.22 13.84 2.71
C LEU A 137 -25.10 15.36 2.66
N LYS A 138 -24.81 15.89 1.47
CA LYS A 138 -24.71 17.31 1.20
C LYS A 138 -25.52 17.62 -0.04
N GLY A 139 -26.26 18.73 -0.03
CA GLY A 139 -27.14 19.13 -1.13
C GLY A 139 -26.41 19.63 -2.38
N SER A 140 -25.12 19.96 -2.29
CA SER A 140 -24.33 20.42 -3.43
C SER A 140 -22.90 19.88 -3.39
N PRO A 141 -22.33 19.46 -4.54
CA PRO A 141 -20.95 19.03 -4.66
C PRO A 141 -19.96 20.19 -4.82
N MET A 142 -20.45 21.43 -4.93
CA MET A 142 -19.62 22.61 -5.23
C MET A 142 -18.61 22.93 -4.12
N CYS A 143 -17.45 23.44 -4.54
CA CYS A 143 -16.43 23.95 -3.62
C CYS A 143 -16.99 25.13 -2.81
N GLN A 144 -16.91 25.03 -1.49
CA GLN A 144 -17.41 26.08 -0.60
C GLN A 144 -16.64 27.40 -0.69
N ARG A 145 -15.38 27.38 -1.16
CA ARG A 145 -14.54 28.57 -1.21
C ARG A 145 -14.68 29.33 -2.52
N CYS A 146 -14.66 28.62 -3.64
CA CYS A 146 -14.66 29.26 -4.95
C CYS A 146 -15.98 29.15 -5.71
N SER A 147 -16.86 28.21 -5.36
CA SER A 147 -18.15 27.93 -6.02
C SER A 147 -18.10 27.71 -7.54
N LYS A 148 -16.90 27.56 -8.14
CA LYS A 148 -16.70 27.44 -9.60
C LYS A 148 -16.71 26.00 -10.11
N ALA A 149 -16.37 25.03 -9.26
CA ALA A 149 -16.24 23.64 -9.62
C ALA A 149 -16.62 22.71 -8.45
N PRO A 150 -16.90 21.42 -8.71
CA PRO A 150 -17.06 20.43 -7.66
C PRO A 150 -15.81 20.34 -6.78
N GLU A 151 -16.03 20.20 -5.47
CA GLU A 151 -14.95 20.03 -4.50
C GLU A 151 -14.39 18.61 -4.59
N THR A 152 -13.49 18.37 -5.54
CA THR A 152 -12.69 17.14 -5.61
C THR A 152 -11.34 17.34 -4.91
N THR A 153 -10.62 16.27 -4.61
CA THR A 153 -9.28 16.38 -4.01
C THR A 153 -8.33 17.15 -4.91
N ASP A 154 -8.37 16.88 -6.22
CA ASP A 154 -7.53 17.58 -7.21
C ASP A 154 -7.94 19.05 -7.29
N HIS A 155 -9.23 19.36 -7.19
CA HIS A 155 -9.67 20.75 -7.12
C HIS A 155 -9.12 21.46 -5.89
N ILE A 156 -9.27 20.88 -4.68
CA ILE A 156 -8.78 21.47 -3.44
C ILE A 156 -7.27 21.70 -3.46
N VAL A 157 -6.50 20.74 -3.98
CA VAL A 157 -5.04 20.75 -3.90
C VAL A 157 -4.38 21.53 -5.04
N LEU A 158 -4.91 21.44 -6.26
CA LEU A 158 -4.23 21.96 -7.46
C LEU A 158 -4.94 23.16 -8.09
N ASN A 159 -6.29 23.17 -8.11
CA ASN A 159 -7.05 24.04 -9.01
C ASN A 159 -7.91 25.10 -8.30
N CYS A 160 -8.04 25.06 -6.97
CA CYS A 160 -8.92 25.97 -6.26
C CYS A 160 -8.27 27.37 -6.16
N PRO A 161 -8.92 28.43 -6.67
CA PRO A 161 -8.38 29.78 -6.61
C PRO A 161 -8.43 30.38 -5.20
N GLY A 162 -9.25 29.84 -4.29
CA GLY A 162 -9.34 30.28 -2.89
C GLY A 162 -8.36 29.57 -1.95
N THR A 163 -7.42 28.78 -2.49
CA THR A 163 -6.30 28.18 -1.75
C THR A 163 -4.94 28.73 -2.20
N LYS A 164 -4.90 29.48 -3.31
CA LYS A 164 -3.75 30.31 -3.69
C LYS A 164 -3.86 31.64 -2.97
#